data_AF-A0A933SUM2-F1
#
_entry.id   AF-A0A933SUM2-F1
#
_cell.length_a   1.000
_cell.length_b   1.000
_cell.length_c   1.000
_cell.angle_alpha   90.00
_cell.angle_beta   90.00
_cell.angle_gamma   90.00
#
_symmetry.space_group_name_H-M   'P 1'
#
loop_
_entity.id
_entity.type
_entity.pdbx_description
1 polymer ?
#
loop_
_entity_poly.entity_id
_entity_poly.type
_entity_poly.pdbx_seq_one_letter_code
_entity_poly.pdbx_strand_id
1 'polypeptide(L)'
;MIGRNIHRTDEHGRLIKEQKLGGGPETAESFKKKIRKMMKDPGYRERSAAGEKKLTVAPGKLLRKDAFATQSCGGSSPYAITFSSGKVTMYPAALGTVDWAIWALTAMSMWTDVTTSSWEFWYSVASSPSSSNHYDGYSAMGWSSSLGYGVLGLTTTMYSSSTCKKGEADIQFDNGTSWGVLGEANLYHFPSVALHELGHVLGLGHTANGRRCKLG
;
A
#
# COMPACT_ATOMS: atom_id res chain seq x y z
N MET A 1 33.68 -0.34 -0.22
CA MET A 1 33.22 -0.36 -1.62
C MET A 1 33.60 0.96 -2.27
N ILE A 2 34.21 0.90 -3.45
CA ILE A 2 34.73 2.06 -4.19
C ILE A 2 33.54 2.80 -4.82
N GLY A 3 33.19 3.96 -4.29
CA GLY A 3 32.21 4.86 -4.91
C GLY A 3 32.81 5.51 -6.14
N ARG A 4 32.22 5.29 -7.33
CA ARG A 4 32.54 6.08 -8.52
C ARG A 4 31.72 7.37 -8.49
N ASN A 5 32.39 8.51 -8.53
CA ASN A 5 31.74 9.81 -8.72
C ASN A 5 31.40 9.98 -10.20
N ILE A 6 30.12 10.20 -10.50
CA ILE A 6 29.66 10.57 -11.84
C ILE A 6 29.40 12.07 -11.82
N HIS A 7 30.24 12.84 -12.51
CA HIS A 7 30.05 14.29 -12.65
C HIS A 7 29.05 14.59 -13.77
N ARG A 8 28.07 15.47 -13.52
CA ARG A 8 27.20 16.05 -14.54
C ARG A 8 27.59 17.50 -14.78
N THR A 9 27.71 17.85 -16.06
CA THR A 9 27.84 19.22 -16.54
C THR A 9 26.52 19.66 -17.17
N ASP A 10 26.24 20.96 -17.13
CA ASP A 10 25.12 21.52 -17.89
C ASP A 10 25.41 21.56 -19.40
N GLU A 11 24.43 22.00 -20.19
CA GLU A 11 24.52 22.15 -21.64
C GLU A 11 25.62 23.15 -22.10
N HIS A 12 26.20 23.90 -21.18
CA HIS A 12 27.31 24.83 -21.39
C HIS A 12 28.63 24.31 -20.81
N GLY A 13 28.70 23.03 -20.40
CA GLY A 13 29.91 22.40 -19.89
C GLY A 13 30.31 22.83 -18.48
N ARG A 14 29.45 23.54 -17.74
CA ARG A 14 29.77 23.98 -16.37
C ARG A 14 29.43 22.87 -15.38
N LEU A 15 30.34 22.65 -14.43
CA LEU A 15 30.10 21.77 -13.28
C LEU A 15 28.95 22.33 -12.45
N ILE A 16 27.83 21.62 -12.41
CA ILE A 16 26.70 21.97 -11.57
C ILE A 16 27.13 21.71 -10.13
N LYS A 17 27.10 22.74 -9.28
CA LYS A 17 27.33 22.59 -7.83
C LYS A 17 26.41 21.49 -7.31
N GLU A 18 26.98 20.46 -6.68
CA GLU A 18 26.20 19.44 -5.99
C GLU A 18 25.24 20.12 -5.02
N GLN A 19 23.96 20.12 -5.36
CA GLN A 19 22.93 20.33 -4.37
C GLN A 19 22.99 19.09 -3.48
N LYS A 20 23.64 19.21 -2.31
CA LYS A 20 23.56 18.19 -1.27
C LYS A 20 22.08 17.97 -1.01
N LEU A 21 21.51 16.89 -1.56
CA LEU A 21 20.26 16.32 -1.08
C LEU A 21 20.58 15.81 0.33
N GLY A 22 20.51 16.74 1.28
CA GLY A 22 20.77 16.54 2.69
C GLY A 22 19.64 15.73 3.30
N GLY A 23 19.67 14.43 3.06
CA GLY A 23 18.83 13.46 3.72
C GLY A 23 19.54 12.13 3.60
N GLY A 24 20.30 11.75 4.63
CA GLY A 24 20.66 10.35 4.80
C GLY A 24 19.38 9.50 4.83
N PRO A 25 19.48 8.18 4.58
CA PRO A 25 18.30 7.32 4.64
C PRO A 25 17.55 7.57 5.95
N GLU A 26 16.27 7.93 5.85
CA GLU A 26 15.44 8.20 7.02
C GLU A 26 15.46 6.94 7.90
N THR A 27 15.91 7.09 9.14
CA THR A 27 15.95 5.95 10.06
C THR A 27 14.53 5.55 10.41
N ALA A 28 14.33 4.26 10.69
CA ALA A 28 13.06 3.73 11.17
C ALA A 28 12.47 4.55 12.33
N GLU A 29 13.33 4.95 13.27
CA GLU A 29 12.91 5.77 14.41
C GLU A 29 12.59 7.21 14.02
N SER A 30 13.26 7.79 13.02
CA SER A 30 12.88 9.10 12.48
C SER A 30 11.50 9.04 11.83
N PHE A 31 11.26 8.02 11.00
CA PHE A 31 9.97 7.83 10.33
C PHE A 31 8.85 7.54 11.34
N LYS A 32 9.05 6.61 12.28
CA LYS A 32 8.12 6.33 13.38
C LYS A 32 7.86 7.59 14.21
N LYS A 33 8.88 8.40 14.51
CA LYS A 33 8.73 9.66 15.27
C LYS A 33 7.93 10.69 14.48
N LYS A 34 8.15 10.81 13.17
CA LYS A 34 7.40 11.69 12.27
C LYS A 34 5.93 11.28 12.19
N ILE A 35 5.66 9.98 12.04
CA ILE A 35 4.29 9.44 12.04
C ILE A 35 3.64 9.61 13.42
N ARG A 36 4.31 9.23 14.51
CA ARG A 36 3.81 9.44 15.88
C ARG A 36 3.53 10.91 16.16
N LYS A 37 4.33 11.83 15.64
CA LYS A 37 4.11 13.28 15.73
C LYS A 37 2.86 13.71 14.96
N MET A 38 2.67 13.21 13.73
CA MET A 38 1.43 13.43 12.97
C MET A 38 0.19 12.90 13.69
N MET A 39 0.28 11.77 14.37
CA MET A 39 -0.84 11.15 15.09
C MET A 39 -1.12 11.76 16.47
N LYS A 40 -0.14 12.44 17.08
CA LYS A 40 -0.28 13.17 18.35
C LYS A 40 -0.76 14.61 18.18
N ASP A 41 -0.80 15.11 16.94
CA ASP A 41 -1.45 16.39 16.63
C ASP A 41 -2.88 16.36 17.21
N PRO A 42 -3.29 17.32 18.06
CA PRO A 42 -4.64 17.38 18.62
C PRO A 42 -5.73 17.36 17.55
N GLY A 43 -5.44 17.92 16.37
CA GLY A 43 -6.33 17.83 15.23
C GLY A 43 -6.41 16.41 14.64
N TYR A 44 -5.43 15.54 14.84
CA TYR A 44 -5.54 14.12 14.46
C TYR A 44 -6.59 13.37 15.31
N ARG A 45 -6.64 13.64 16.62
CA ARG A 45 -7.56 13.04 17.60
C ARG A 45 -8.96 13.66 17.63
N GLU A 46 -9.11 14.96 17.39
CA GLU A 46 -10.44 15.59 17.32
C GLU A 46 -11.12 15.37 15.96
N ARG A 47 -10.35 15.15 14.88
CA ARG A 47 -10.89 14.85 13.53
C ARG A 47 -11.17 13.36 13.27
N SER A 48 -10.98 12.45 14.23
CA SER A 48 -11.27 11.01 14.09
C SER A 48 -12.70 10.60 14.47
N ALA A 49 -13.52 11.52 14.98
CA ALA A 49 -14.85 11.19 15.46
C ALA A 49 -15.95 11.07 14.37
N ALA A 50 -15.73 11.51 13.12
CA ALA A 50 -16.81 11.51 12.11
C ALA A 50 -16.40 11.63 10.62
N GLY A 51 -15.24 11.12 10.16
CA GLY A 51 -14.95 11.27 8.72
C GLY A 51 -13.80 10.46 8.14
N GLU A 52 -13.97 10.03 6.89
CA GLU A 52 -12.94 9.44 6.03
C GLU A 52 -11.80 10.45 5.83
N LYS A 53 -10.55 9.97 5.82
CA LYS A 53 -9.36 10.82 5.69
C LYS A 53 -8.57 10.48 4.44
N LYS A 54 -8.19 11.52 3.70
CA LYS A 54 -7.21 11.44 2.62
C LYS A 54 -5.82 11.31 3.22
N LEU A 55 -5.06 10.32 2.76
CA LEU A 55 -3.68 10.16 3.19
C LEU A 55 -2.77 11.01 2.31
N THR A 56 -2.16 12.04 2.88
CA THR A 56 -1.08 12.81 2.23
C THR A 56 0.24 12.41 2.86
N VAL A 57 0.98 11.52 2.20
CA VAL A 57 2.40 11.26 2.51
C VAL A 57 3.24 11.94 1.43
N ALA A 58 4.45 12.40 1.77
CA ALA A 58 5.31 13.02 0.77
C ALA A 58 5.74 11.96 -0.26
N PRO A 59 5.55 12.20 -1.57
CA PRO A 59 5.66 11.17 -2.59
C PRO A 59 7.10 10.64 -2.72
N GLY A 60 7.24 9.33 -2.57
CA GLY A 60 8.39 8.58 -3.09
C GLY A 60 8.16 8.28 -4.57
N LYS A 61 9.06 8.70 -5.45
CA LYS A 61 8.90 8.55 -6.91
C LYS A 61 9.07 7.08 -7.31
N LEU A 62 7.98 6.37 -7.59
CA LEU A 62 8.01 5.04 -8.20
C LEU A 62 8.19 5.16 -9.74
N LEU A 63 9.18 4.45 -10.28
CA LEU A 63 9.47 4.39 -11.71
C LEU A 63 9.03 3.04 -12.29
N ARG A 64 8.23 3.13 -13.36
CA ARG A 64 7.83 2.13 -14.37
C ARG A 64 6.49 1.41 -14.21
N LYS A 65 5.72 1.50 -15.30
CA LYS A 65 4.59 0.66 -15.73
C LYS A 65 5.19 -0.60 -16.36
N ASP A 66 5.39 -1.64 -15.58
CA ASP A 66 5.55 -2.97 -16.16
C ASP A 66 4.21 -3.70 -15.95
N ALA A 67 3.74 -4.38 -17.00
CA ALA A 67 2.37 -4.88 -17.16
C ALA A 67 1.88 -5.70 -15.96
N PHE A 68 1.04 -5.09 -15.12
CA PHE A 68 0.26 -5.84 -14.13
C PHE A 68 -0.89 -6.52 -14.85
N ALA A 69 -1.07 -7.83 -14.62
CA ALA A 69 -2.27 -8.52 -15.05
C ALA A 69 -3.46 -7.91 -14.28
N THR A 70 -4.53 -7.52 -14.96
CA THR A 70 -5.79 -7.14 -14.30
C THR A 70 -6.66 -8.38 -14.13
N GLN A 71 -7.36 -8.49 -13.01
CA GLN A 71 -8.36 -9.54 -12.82
C GLN A 71 -9.54 -9.32 -13.78
N SER A 72 -9.89 -10.35 -14.54
CA SER A 72 -11.02 -10.34 -15.47
C SER A 72 -12.32 -10.74 -14.78
N CYS A 73 -13.40 -10.10 -15.18
CA CYS A 73 -14.74 -10.34 -14.68
C CYS A 73 -15.34 -11.64 -15.27
N GLY A 74 -14.96 -12.80 -14.74
CA GLY A 74 -15.36 -14.11 -15.29
C GLY A 74 -14.57 -14.54 -16.53
N GLY A 75 -14.63 -15.84 -16.85
CA GLY A 75 -13.65 -16.56 -17.69
C GLY A 75 -13.46 -16.13 -19.14
N SER A 76 -14.21 -15.13 -19.63
CA SER A 76 -14.10 -14.60 -21.00
C SER A 76 -14.39 -13.10 -21.12
N SER A 77 -14.64 -12.39 -20.01
CA SER A 77 -14.91 -10.95 -20.06
C SER A 77 -13.60 -10.16 -20.23
N PRO A 78 -13.50 -9.24 -21.19
CA PRO A 78 -12.34 -8.37 -21.33
C PRO A 78 -12.33 -7.27 -20.26
N TYR A 79 -13.38 -7.15 -19.45
CA TYR A 79 -13.52 -6.07 -18.47
C TYR A 79 -12.76 -6.39 -17.19
N ALA A 80 -11.90 -5.44 -16.79
CA ALA A 80 -11.23 -5.46 -15.50
C ALA A 80 -12.24 -5.22 -14.38
N ILE A 81 -12.03 -5.89 -13.25
CA ILE A 81 -12.81 -5.66 -12.03
C ILE A 81 -12.31 -4.36 -11.37
N THR A 82 -13.17 -3.33 -11.29
CA THR A 82 -12.78 -2.01 -10.75
C THR A 82 -13.78 -1.49 -9.74
N PHE A 83 -13.37 -0.64 -8.80
CA PHE A 83 -14.36 0.15 -8.04
C PHE A 83 -15.13 1.10 -8.98
N SER A 84 -16.31 1.56 -8.55
CA SER A 84 -17.10 2.54 -9.31
C SER A 84 -16.59 3.97 -9.14
N SER A 85 -16.00 4.29 -7.99
CA SER A 85 -15.34 5.56 -7.68
C SER A 85 -13.84 5.44 -7.76
N GLY A 86 -13.13 6.48 -8.24
CA GLY A 86 -11.65 6.61 -8.15
C GLY A 86 -11.10 6.69 -6.71
N LYS A 87 -11.88 6.25 -5.72
CA LYS A 87 -11.60 6.30 -4.30
C LYS A 87 -11.95 4.94 -3.70
N VAL A 88 -11.06 4.42 -2.85
CA VAL A 88 -11.26 3.22 -2.04
C VAL A 88 -10.96 3.57 -0.58
N THR A 89 -11.93 3.42 0.31
CA THR A 89 -11.74 3.66 1.74
C THR A 89 -11.45 2.34 2.45
N MET A 90 -10.27 2.21 3.06
CA MET A 90 -9.87 1.05 3.85
C MET A 90 -10.10 1.26 5.35
N TYR A 91 -10.58 0.23 6.04
CA TYR A 91 -10.85 0.21 7.48
C TYR A 91 -9.88 -0.77 8.16
N PRO A 92 -8.69 -0.31 8.61
CA PRO A 92 -7.81 -1.14 9.42
C PRO A 92 -8.53 -1.52 10.73
N ALA A 93 -8.68 -2.82 10.97
CA ALA A 93 -9.25 -3.39 12.19
C ALA A 93 -8.53 -2.84 13.42
N ALA A 94 -9.27 -2.69 14.51
CA ALA A 94 -8.92 -1.91 15.70
C ALA A 94 -7.41 -1.88 16.02
N LEU A 95 -6.90 -0.66 16.17
CA LEU A 95 -5.50 -0.25 16.42
C LEU A 95 -4.90 -0.74 17.75
N GLY A 96 -5.18 -1.98 18.16
CA GLY A 96 -4.70 -2.58 19.42
C GLY A 96 -3.17 -2.58 19.53
N THR A 97 -2.48 -2.57 18.39
CA THR A 97 -1.09 -2.13 18.28
C THR A 97 -0.98 -1.15 17.11
N VAL A 98 -0.80 0.14 17.41
CA VAL A 98 -0.77 1.25 16.44
C VAL A 98 0.31 1.07 15.34
N ASP A 99 1.25 0.16 15.54
CA ASP A 99 2.45 0.04 14.70
C ASP A 99 2.17 -0.57 13.32
N TRP A 100 1.32 -1.59 13.16
CA TRP A 100 1.11 -2.22 11.84
C TRP A 100 0.28 -1.34 10.90
N ALA A 101 -0.75 -0.67 11.42
CA ALA A 101 -1.64 0.16 10.63
C ALA A 101 -0.89 1.32 9.96
N ILE A 102 0.13 1.88 10.62
CA ILE A 102 1.02 2.90 10.04
C ILE A 102 1.70 2.40 8.76
N TRP A 103 2.17 1.16 8.77
CA TRP A 103 2.85 0.58 7.62
C TRP A 103 1.88 0.20 6.51
N ALA A 104 0.66 -0.23 6.85
CA ALA A 104 -0.41 -0.42 5.86
C ALA A 104 -0.80 0.92 5.21
N LEU A 105 -0.93 2.00 5.98
CA LEU A 105 -1.16 3.34 5.43
C LEU A 105 0.01 3.78 4.53
N THR A 106 1.25 3.49 4.91
CA THR A 106 2.42 3.77 4.05
C THR A 106 2.33 3.02 2.73
N ALA A 107 1.88 1.76 2.73
CA ALA A 107 1.65 1.01 1.50
C ALA A 107 0.51 1.60 0.65
N MET A 108 -0.55 2.11 1.28
CA MET A 108 -1.64 2.81 0.58
C MET A 108 -1.15 4.08 -0.12
N SER A 109 -0.29 4.90 0.53
CA SER A 109 0.24 6.10 -0.12
C SER A 109 1.08 5.77 -1.34
N MET A 110 1.82 4.65 -1.35
CA MET A 110 2.61 4.25 -2.51
C MET A 110 1.76 4.05 -3.77
N TRP A 111 0.51 3.57 -3.63
CA TRP A 111 -0.44 3.47 -4.75
C TRP A 111 -1.04 4.83 -5.11
N THR A 112 -1.42 5.64 -4.12
CA THR A 112 -1.98 6.99 -4.34
C THR A 112 -0.97 7.95 -5.00
N ASP A 113 0.32 7.84 -4.66
CA ASP A 113 1.38 8.74 -5.12
C ASP A 113 1.88 8.41 -6.55
N VAL A 114 1.34 7.37 -7.18
CA VAL A 114 1.57 7.12 -8.59
C VAL A 114 0.89 8.24 -9.38
N THR A 115 1.68 9.16 -9.94
CA THR A 115 1.20 10.35 -10.67
C THR A 115 0.18 10.09 -11.79
N THR A 116 0.17 8.88 -12.36
CA THR A 116 -0.79 8.47 -13.39
C THR A 116 -1.96 7.65 -12.84
N SER A 117 -2.07 7.49 -11.52
CA SER A 117 -3.17 6.78 -10.89
C SER A 117 -4.44 7.62 -10.99
N SER A 118 -5.51 6.99 -11.46
CA SER A 118 -6.88 7.51 -11.37
C SER A 118 -7.56 7.11 -10.06
N TRP A 119 -6.85 6.43 -9.16
CA TRP A 119 -7.36 5.89 -7.91
C TRP A 119 -6.63 6.47 -6.72
N GLU A 120 -7.37 6.63 -5.64
CA GLU A 120 -6.87 7.10 -4.37
C GLU A 120 -7.35 6.21 -3.23
N PHE A 121 -6.41 5.82 -2.37
CA PHE A 121 -6.73 5.19 -1.11
C PHE A 121 -7.03 6.22 -0.02
N TRP A 122 -8.14 5.99 0.67
CA TRP A 122 -8.57 6.70 1.87
C TRP A 122 -8.60 5.72 3.02
N TYR A 123 -8.56 6.22 4.25
CA TYR A 123 -8.74 5.37 5.42
C TYR A 123 -9.73 5.94 6.40
N SER A 124 -10.36 5.05 7.16
CA SER A 124 -11.19 5.40 8.31
C SER A 124 -10.65 4.70 9.55
N VAL A 125 -10.66 5.42 10.67
CA VAL A 125 -10.33 4.87 12.00
C VAL A 125 -11.58 4.53 12.80
N ALA A 126 -12.76 4.69 12.21
CA ALA A 126 -13.98 4.13 12.76
C ALA A 126 -13.84 2.61 12.82
N SER A 127 -14.40 1.98 13.86
CA SER A 127 -14.53 0.53 13.90
C SER A 127 -15.22 0.09 12.60
N SER A 128 -14.55 -0.75 11.82
CA SER A 128 -15.24 -1.51 10.77
C SER A 128 -16.44 -2.20 11.43
N PRO A 129 -17.64 -2.17 10.84
CA PRO A 129 -18.81 -2.83 11.42
C PRO A 129 -18.64 -4.35 11.53
N SER A 130 -17.63 -4.94 10.88
CA SER A 130 -17.27 -6.35 11.04
C SER A 130 -15.77 -6.65 10.84
N SER A 131 -15.37 -7.89 11.13
CA SER A 131 -14.06 -8.44 10.78
C SER A 131 -13.84 -8.49 9.27
N SER A 132 -12.60 -8.42 8.80
CA SER A 132 -12.25 -8.68 7.40
C SER A 132 -12.81 -10.02 6.91
N ASN A 133 -13.33 -10.06 5.67
CA ASN A 133 -13.99 -11.16 4.95
C ASN A 133 -15.51 -11.28 5.22
N HIS A 134 -16.20 -10.13 5.28
CA HIS A 134 -17.64 -10.05 5.50
C HIS A 134 -18.27 -9.07 4.52
N TYR A 135 -19.37 -9.47 3.88
CA TYR A 135 -20.06 -8.65 2.88
C TYR A 135 -20.94 -7.58 3.54
N ASP A 136 -20.28 -6.56 4.07
CA ASP A 136 -20.92 -5.47 4.80
C ASP A 136 -20.82 -4.12 4.06
N GLY A 137 -20.18 -4.11 2.89
CA GLY A 137 -19.98 -2.92 2.06
C GLY A 137 -18.77 -2.09 2.46
N TYR A 138 -17.91 -2.60 3.37
CA TYR A 138 -16.70 -1.92 3.82
C TYR A 138 -15.46 -2.71 3.46
N SER A 139 -14.44 -2.02 2.95
CA SER A 139 -13.15 -2.65 2.64
C SER A 139 -12.27 -2.63 3.89
N ALA A 140 -12.16 -3.75 4.60
CA ALA A 140 -11.42 -3.84 5.86
C ALA A 140 -10.02 -4.43 5.69
N MET A 141 -9.11 -4.13 6.62
CA MET A 141 -7.81 -4.80 6.71
C MET A 141 -7.61 -5.34 8.12
N GLY A 142 -7.24 -6.60 8.27
CA GLY A 142 -7.12 -7.21 9.58
C GLY A 142 -6.15 -8.38 9.63
N TRP A 143 -6.07 -8.98 10.81
CA TRP A 143 -5.28 -10.17 11.07
C TRP A 143 -6.19 -11.41 11.09
N SER A 144 -5.69 -12.52 10.58
CA SER A 144 -6.38 -13.81 10.58
C SER A 144 -5.43 -14.92 11.00
N SER A 145 -5.89 -15.81 11.89
CA SER A 145 -5.20 -17.04 12.27
C SER A 145 -5.62 -18.26 11.44
N SER A 146 -6.50 -18.05 10.45
CA SER A 146 -7.11 -19.11 9.64
C SER A 146 -6.63 -19.11 8.18
N LEU A 147 -5.57 -18.35 7.87
CA LEU A 147 -4.98 -18.41 6.54
C LEU A 147 -4.29 -19.76 6.32
N GLY A 148 -4.30 -20.22 5.06
CA GLY A 148 -3.64 -21.47 4.70
C GLY A 148 -2.12 -21.43 4.94
N TYR A 149 -1.50 -22.60 5.13
CA TYR A 149 -0.06 -22.69 5.35
C TYR A 149 0.73 -21.99 4.23
N GLY A 150 1.64 -21.08 4.61
CA GLY A 150 2.47 -20.33 3.68
C GLY A 150 1.79 -19.11 3.03
N VAL A 151 0.53 -18.82 3.36
CA VAL A 151 -0.18 -17.62 2.91
C VAL A 151 0.09 -16.48 3.88
N LEU A 152 0.76 -15.42 3.42
CA LEU A 152 1.12 -14.26 4.24
C LEU A 152 0.01 -13.20 4.30
N GLY A 153 -0.75 -13.10 3.21
CA GLY A 153 -1.84 -12.16 3.01
C GLY A 153 -2.88 -12.74 2.08
N LEU A 154 -4.12 -12.29 2.23
CA LEU A 154 -5.23 -12.65 1.36
C LEU A 154 -6.11 -11.42 1.15
N THR A 155 -6.34 -11.08 -0.11
CA THR A 155 -7.34 -10.10 -0.50
C THR A 155 -8.59 -10.78 -1.06
N THR A 156 -9.72 -10.65 -0.37
CA THR A 156 -11.03 -11.06 -0.88
C THR A 156 -11.70 -9.86 -1.53
N THR A 157 -12.12 -9.97 -2.79
CA THR A 157 -12.85 -8.91 -3.48
C THR A 157 -14.29 -9.34 -3.74
N MET A 158 -15.24 -8.44 -3.46
CA MET A 158 -16.62 -8.58 -3.89
C MET A 158 -16.93 -7.66 -5.04
N TYR A 159 -17.48 -8.24 -6.10
CA TYR A 159 -17.87 -7.52 -7.30
C TYR A 159 -19.12 -8.10 -7.93
N SER A 160 -19.86 -7.26 -8.65
CA SER A 160 -20.96 -7.69 -9.49
C SER A 160 -20.41 -8.26 -10.80
N SER A 161 -20.72 -9.52 -11.10
CA SER A 161 -20.31 -10.17 -12.36
C SER A 161 -21.00 -9.58 -13.59
N SER A 162 -22.15 -8.93 -13.43
CA SER A 162 -22.88 -8.25 -14.53
C SER A 162 -22.31 -6.88 -14.88
N THR A 163 -21.73 -6.17 -13.90
CA THR A 163 -21.20 -4.80 -14.09
C THR A 163 -19.69 -4.69 -13.99
N CYS A 164 -19.04 -5.74 -13.49
CA CYS A 164 -17.61 -5.81 -13.20
C CYS A 164 -17.15 -4.73 -12.20
N LYS A 165 -18.08 -4.25 -11.36
CA LYS A 165 -17.81 -3.25 -10.33
C LYS A 165 -17.61 -3.88 -8.96
N LYS A 166 -16.51 -3.52 -8.31
CA LYS A 166 -16.22 -3.85 -6.90
C LYS A 166 -17.14 -3.04 -5.99
N GLY A 167 -17.79 -3.73 -5.06
CA GLY A 167 -18.43 -3.11 -3.91
C GLY A 167 -17.47 -3.04 -2.71
N GLU A 168 -16.53 -3.99 -2.62
CA GLU A 168 -15.76 -4.23 -1.40
C GLU A 168 -14.46 -4.97 -1.72
N ALA A 169 -13.43 -4.75 -0.91
CA ALA A 169 -12.26 -5.61 -0.86
C ALA A 169 -11.67 -5.67 0.56
N ASP A 170 -11.59 -6.88 1.11
CA ASP A 170 -11.03 -7.13 2.43
C ASP A 170 -9.62 -7.70 2.33
N ILE A 171 -8.74 -7.30 3.24
CA ILE A 171 -7.40 -7.84 3.39
C ILE A 171 -7.28 -8.55 4.74
N GLN A 172 -6.76 -9.77 4.73
CA GLN A 172 -6.35 -10.52 5.90
C GLN A 172 -4.84 -10.76 5.83
N PHE A 173 -4.13 -10.46 6.91
CA PHE A 173 -2.72 -10.82 7.09
C PHE A 173 -2.58 -11.99 8.06
N ASP A 174 -1.60 -12.86 7.84
CA ASP A 174 -1.38 -14.02 8.71
C ASP A 174 -0.88 -13.59 10.10
N ASN A 175 -1.67 -13.91 11.13
CA ASN A 175 -1.34 -13.62 12.51
C ASN A 175 -0.26 -14.56 13.09
N GLY A 176 -0.03 -15.73 12.46
CA GLY A 176 1.01 -16.67 12.86
C GLY A 176 2.41 -16.32 12.34
N THR A 177 2.48 -15.41 11.37
CA THR A 177 3.73 -15.02 10.71
C THR A 177 4.56 -14.08 11.60
N SER A 178 5.89 -14.26 11.56
CA SER A 178 6.82 -13.31 12.16
C SER A 178 7.11 -12.14 11.21
N TRP A 179 6.65 -10.95 11.58
CA TRP A 179 6.67 -9.76 10.74
C TRP A 179 7.78 -8.77 11.12
N GLY A 180 8.42 -8.21 10.10
CA GLY A 180 9.35 -7.09 10.17
C GLY A 180 8.87 -5.93 9.31
N VAL A 181 9.43 -4.74 9.51
CA VAL A 181 9.02 -3.53 8.79
C VAL A 181 10.19 -2.75 8.19
N LEU A 182 11.42 -3.21 8.44
CA LEU A 182 12.66 -2.54 8.05
C LEU A 182 13.60 -3.45 7.25
N GLY A 183 13.17 -4.66 6.92
CA GLY A 183 13.99 -5.67 6.23
C GLY A 183 14.87 -6.45 7.20
N GLU A 184 14.39 -6.65 8.42
CA GLU A 184 15.02 -7.48 9.44
C GLU A 184 15.23 -8.91 8.92
N ALA A 185 16.37 -9.52 9.29
CA ALA A 185 16.67 -10.88 8.89
C ALA A 185 15.66 -11.87 9.50
N ASN A 186 15.28 -12.88 8.73
CA ASN A 186 14.34 -13.95 9.11
C ASN A 186 12.90 -13.49 9.42
N LEU A 187 12.53 -12.24 9.10
CA LEU A 187 11.16 -11.74 9.21
C LEU A 187 10.58 -11.44 7.83
N TYR A 188 9.27 -11.63 7.68
CA TYR A 188 8.57 -11.20 6.47
C TYR A 188 8.32 -9.70 6.51
N HIS A 189 8.61 -9.01 5.40
CA HIS A 189 8.49 -7.56 5.33
C HIS A 189 7.03 -7.13 5.13
N PHE A 190 6.37 -6.73 6.21
CA PHE A 190 4.94 -6.38 6.23
C PHE A 190 4.56 -5.29 5.21
N PRO A 191 5.28 -4.15 5.09
CA PRO A 191 4.92 -3.12 4.11
C PRO A 191 4.90 -3.65 2.66
N SER A 192 5.76 -4.61 2.32
CA SER A 192 5.78 -5.21 0.98
C SER A 192 4.58 -6.11 0.73
N VAL A 193 4.17 -6.89 1.74
CA VAL A 193 2.97 -7.74 1.64
C VAL A 193 1.72 -6.86 1.60
N ALA A 194 1.61 -5.86 2.46
CA ALA A 194 0.49 -4.90 2.41
C ALA A 194 0.40 -4.19 1.04
N LEU A 195 1.53 -3.78 0.46
CA LEU A 195 1.56 -3.17 -0.87
C LEU A 195 1.04 -4.13 -1.95
N HIS A 196 1.41 -5.41 -1.86
CA HIS A 196 0.94 -6.46 -2.76
C HIS A 196 -0.57 -6.66 -2.66
N GLU A 197 -1.10 -6.84 -1.44
CA GLU A 197 -2.54 -7.02 -1.21
C GLU A 197 -3.36 -5.81 -1.67
N LEU A 198 -2.87 -4.58 -1.44
CA LEU A 198 -3.52 -3.36 -1.95
C LEU A 198 -3.54 -3.31 -3.49
N GLY A 199 -2.60 -3.96 -4.17
CA GLY A 199 -2.68 -4.17 -5.62
C GLY A 199 -3.89 -5.02 -6.01
N HIS A 200 -4.18 -6.09 -5.25
CA HIS A 200 -5.38 -6.90 -5.45
C HIS A 200 -6.66 -6.13 -5.18
N VAL A 201 -6.66 -5.24 -4.17
CA VAL A 201 -7.78 -4.31 -3.94
C VAL A 201 -8.06 -3.48 -5.19
N LEU A 202 -7.03 -2.98 -5.88
CA LEU A 202 -7.18 -2.24 -7.15
C LEU A 202 -7.52 -3.12 -8.37
N GLY A 203 -7.67 -4.43 -8.20
CA GLY A 203 -8.03 -5.35 -9.27
C GLY A 203 -6.85 -5.87 -10.06
N LEU A 204 -5.62 -5.72 -9.55
CA LEU A 204 -4.46 -6.39 -10.12
C LEU A 204 -4.49 -7.88 -9.73
N GLY A 205 -4.17 -8.76 -10.66
CA GLY A 205 -3.88 -10.16 -10.43
C GLY A 205 -2.39 -10.36 -10.11
N HIS A 206 -2.03 -11.59 -9.78
CA HIS A 206 -0.62 -11.96 -9.69
C HIS A 206 0.07 -11.78 -11.06
N THR A 207 1.31 -11.30 -11.06
CA THR A 207 2.14 -11.33 -12.26
C THR A 207 2.59 -12.78 -12.50
N ALA A 208 2.52 -13.26 -13.74
CA ALA A 208 2.97 -14.61 -14.10
C ALA A 208 4.50 -14.80 -13.91
N ASN A 209 5.23 -13.70 -13.70
CA ASN A 209 6.68 -13.66 -13.67
C ASN A 209 7.19 -13.33 -12.26
N GLY A 210 7.34 -14.36 -11.42
CA GLY A 210 8.40 -14.35 -10.39
C GLY A 210 9.82 -14.44 -11.00
N ARG A 211 9.97 -14.32 -12.32
CA ARG A 211 11.23 -14.46 -13.04
C ARG A 211 11.87 -13.10 -13.24
N ARG A 212 13.10 -13.00 -12.72
CA ARG A 212 14.09 -11.93 -12.89
C ARG A 212 13.89 -11.17 -14.20
N CYS A 213 13.65 -9.87 -14.13
CA CYS A 213 13.94 -8.96 -15.24
C CYS A 213 15.43 -9.15 -15.59
N LYS A 214 15.72 -9.90 -16.66
CA LYS A 214 17.00 -9.76 -17.35
C LYS A 214 16.94 -8.40 -18.03
N LEU A 215 17.62 -7.42 -17.45
CA LEU A 215 17.96 -6.20 -18.16
C LEU A 215 18.85 -6.64 -19.34
N GLY A 216 18.29 -6.54 -20.55
CA GLY A 216 19.04 -6.64 -21.80
C GLY A 216 19.76 -5.34 -22.09
#